data_AF-A0A2M7DLC0-F1
#
_entry.id   AF-A0A2M7DLC0-F1
#
_cell.length_a   1.000
_cell.length_b   1.000
_cell.length_c   1.000
_cell.angle_alpha   90.00
_cell.angle_beta   90.00
_cell.angle_gamma   90.00
#
_symmetry.space_group_name_H-M   'P 1'
#
loop_
_entity.id
_entity.type
_entity.pdbx_description
1 polymer ?
#
loop_
_entity_poly.entity_id
_entity_poly.type
_entity_poly.pdbx_seq_one_letter_code
_entity_poly.pdbx_strand_id
1 'polypeptide(L)'
;MTTEDKYNFISYDELFNAIENDLTENKFKTSAEFLMSAVTDWPTLNLQEPKDLIAELKSEIKEKLTFDNLEGYLKNLKPNTDAWKMEAVTALLEMFDFDRINNDRSIDLEIIVDKLTQHYRQK
;
A
#
# COMPACT_ATOMS: atom_id res chain seq x y z
N MET A 1 -16.27 -1.57 15.68
CA MET A 1 -14.88 -1.86 15.29
C MET A 1 -14.86 -1.83 13.78
N THR A 2 -14.44 -0.72 13.20
CA THR A 2 -14.22 -0.65 11.75
C THR A 2 -13.01 -1.53 11.43
N THR A 3 -12.84 -1.98 10.19
CA THR A 3 -11.67 -2.78 9.79
C THR A 3 -10.34 -2.03 9.99
N GLU A 4 -10.39 -0.70 10.10
CA GLU A 4 -9.26 0.19 10.41
C GLU A 4 -8.69 0.01 11.82
N ASP A 5 -9.51 -0.32 12.81
CA ASP A 5 -9.04 -0.56 14.19
C ASP A 5 -8.30 -1.91 14.34
N LYS A 6 -8.38 -2.79 13.33
CA LYS A 6 -7.83 -4.15 13.40
C LYS A 6 -6.32 -4.18 13.17
N TYR A 7 -5.80 -3.27 12.34
CA TYR A 7 -4.41 -3.29 11.92
C TYR A 7 -3.70 -2.04 12.42
N ASN A 8 -2.63 -2.24 13.20
CA ASN A 8 -1.77 -1.15 13.64
C ASN A 8 -0.68 -0.94 12.60
N PHE A 9 -0.98 -0.27 11.49
CA PHE A 9 -0.03 -0.08 10.39
C PHE A 9 1.22 0.70 10.81
N ILE A 10 2.31 0.44 10.09
CA ILE A 10 3.54 1.23 10.17
C ILE A 10 3.22 2.70 9.82
N SER A 11 3.78 3.64 10.59
CA SER A 11 3.71 5.07 10.27
C SER A 11 4.66 5.43 9.14
N TYR A 12 4.48 6.60 8.53
CA TYR A 12 5.38 7.13 7.51
C TYR A 12 6.84 7.18 7.99
N ASP A 13 7.08 7.75 9.19
CA ASP A 13 8.43 7.88 9.75
C ASP A 13 9.06 6.51 10.03
N GLU A 14 8.29 5.56 10.56
CA GLU A 14 8.77 4.19 10.76
C GLU A 14 9.10 3.52 9.41
N LEU A 15 8.26 3.71 8.38
CA LEU A 15 8.46 3.15 7.05
C LEU A 15 9.72 3.74 6.40
N PHE A 16 9.90 5.05 6.47
CA PHE A 16 11.09 5.74 5.98
C PHE A 16 12.35 5.20 6.65
N ASN A 17 12.35 5.16 7.99
CA ASN A 17 13.48 4.64 8.75
C ASN A 17 13.75 3.16 8.45
N ALA A 18 12.70 2.35 8.26
CA ALA A 18 12.84 0.94 7.91
C ALA A 18 13.55 0.75 6.57
N ILE A 19 13.18 1.52 5.54
CA ILE A 19 13.80 1.46 4.21
C ILE A 19 15.28 1.89 4.27
N GLU A 20 15.55 3.02 4.93
CA GLU A 20 16.91 3.58 5.03
C GLU A 20 17.88 2.68 5.80
N ASN A 21 17.39 1.96 6.82
CA ASN A 21 18.23 1.08 7.65
C ASN A 21 18.26 -0.37 7.14
N ASP A 22 17.38 -0.77 6.22
CA ASP A 22 17.45 -2.09 5.58
C ASP A 22 18.45 -2.06 4.42
N LEU A 23 19.69 -2.47 4.71
CA LEU A 23 20.77 -2.52 3.71
C LEU A 23 20.72 -3.78 2.82
N THR A 24 19.66 -4.57 2.91
CA THR A 24 19.53 -5.82 2.16
C THR A 24 18.59 -5.67 0.96
N GLU A 25 18.91 -6.36 -0.13
CA GLU A 25 18.03 -6.49 -1.28
C GLU A 25 17.03 -7.62 -1.03
N ASN A 26 15.96 -7.29 -0.31
CA ASN A 26 14.93 -8.25 0.07
C ASN A 26 13.54 -7.74 -0.35
N LYS A 27 12.59 -8.68 -0.46
CA LYS A 27 11.21 -8.38 -0.89
C LYS A 27 10.45 -7.42 0.05
N PHE A 28 10.74 -7.42 1.35
CA PHE A 28 10.15 -6.49 2.32
C PHE A 28 10.59 -5.07 2.04
N LYS A 29 11.88 -4.85 1.72
CA LYS A 29 12.37 -3.53 1.36
C LYS A 29 11.70 -3.01 0.10
N THR A 30 11.67 -3.83 -0.96
CA THR A 30 10.99 -3.45 -2.21
C THR A 30 9.51 -3.15 -1.99
N SER A 31 8.82 -3.97 -1.19
CA SER A 31 7.42 -3.70 -0.84
C SER A 31 7.23 -2.44 0.00
N ALA A 32 8.18 -2.09 0.86
CA ALA A 32 8.16 -0.86 1.63
C ALA A 32 8.36 0.38 0.75
N GLU A 33 9.29 0.31 -0.21
CA GLU A 33 9.52 1.37 -1.20
C GLU A 33 8.27 1.63 -2.05
N PHE A 34 7.56 0.58 -2.48
CA PHE A 34 6.28 0.73 -3.18
C PHE A 34 5.20 1.37 -2.31
N LEU A 35 5.07 0.97 -1.04
CA LEU A 35 4.13 1.60 -0.12
C LEU A 35 4.47 3.08 0.09
N MET A 36 5.76 3.40 0.24
CA MET A 36 6.24 4.77 0.42
C MET A 36 5.95 5.63 -0.81
N SER A 37 6.19 5.11 -2.02
CA SER A 37 5.84 5.80 -3.27
C SER A 37 4.34 6.05 -3.31
N ALA A 38 3.51 5.04 -3.05
CA ALA A 38 2.06 5.18 -3.10
C ALA A 38 1.50 6.23 -2.14
N VAL A 39 2.04 6.31 -0.92
CA VAL A 39 1.66 7.35 0.05
C VAL A 39 2.11 8.73 -0.42
N THR A 40 3.32 8.83 -0.98
CA THR A 40 3.90 10.11 -1.45
C THR A 40 3.19 10.64 -2.69
N ASP A 41 2.80 9.75 -3.61
CA ASP A 41 2.22 10.11 -4.90
C ASP A 41 0.71 10.41 -4.78
N TRP A 42 0.03 10.04 -3.70
CA TRP A 42 -1.41 10.26 -3.61
C TRP A 42 -1.79 11.76 -3.51
N PRO A 43 -2.66 12.31 -4.39
CA PRO A 43 -2.82 13.75 -4.60
C PRO A 43 -3.65 14.51 -3.53
N THR A 44 -3.58 14.13 -2.26
CA THR A 44 -4.30 14.82 -1.17
C THR A 44 -3.34 15.43 -0.17
N LEU A 45 -3.54 16.71 0.13
CA LEU A 45 -2.64 17.55 0.90
C LEU A 45 -2.28 17.01 2.31
N ASN A 46 -3.10 16.10 2.87
CA ASN A 46 -2.94 15.56 4.21
C ASN A 46 -2.84 14.02 4.25
N LEU A 47 -2.73 13.34 3.10
CA LEU A 47 -2.54 11.89 3.06
C LEU A 47 -1.05 11.56 3.18
N GLN A 48 -0.54 11.62 4.40
CA GLN A 48 0.89 11.38 4.69
C GLN A 48 1.15 10.02 5.35
N GLU A 49 0.11 9.30 5.75
CA GLU A 49 0.26 8.03 6.47
C GLU A 49 -0.29 6.85 5.65
N PRO A 50 0.35 5.66 5.71
CA PRO A 50 -0.16 4.44 5.08
C PRO A 50 -1.61 4.10 5.47
N LYS A 51 -1.96 4.31 6.74
CA LYS A 51 -3.33 4.07 7.24
C LYS A 51 -4.37 4.97 6.57
N ASP A 52 -3.99 6.23 6.32
CA ASP A 52 -4.90 7.22 5.75
C ASP A 52 -5.10 6.93 4.26
N LEU A 53 -4.03 6.52 3.55
CA LEU A 53 -4.13 6.06 2.15
C LEU A 53 -5.08 4.88 2.00
N ILE A 54 -4.98 3.89 2.89
CA ILE A 54 -5.87 2.72 2.90
C ILE A 54 -7.33 3.15 3.15
N ALA A 55 -7.56 4.09 4.07
CA ALA A 55 -8.90 4.59 4.36
C ALA A 55 -9.50 5.33 3.14
N GLU A 56 -8.70 6.16 2.46
CA GLU A 56 -9.14 6.86 1.25
C GLU A 56 -9.48 5.89 0.12
N LEU A 57 -8.62 4.90 -0.14
CA LEU A 57 -8.87 3.87 -1.15
C LEU A 57 -10.16 3.09 -0.87
N LYS A 58 -10.44 2.76 0.39
CA LYS A 58 -11.71 2.12 0.78
C LYS A 58 -12.91 3.02 0.52
N SER A 59 -12.78 4.32 0.76
CA SER A 59 -13.83 5.31 0.50
C SER A 59 -14.14 5.42 -1.00
N GLU A 60 -13.11 5.38 -1.85
CA GLU A 60 -13.26 5.48 -3.30
C GLU A 60 -13.75 4.18 -3.94
N ILE A 61 -13.16 3.04 -3.59
CA ILE A 61 -13.43 1.73 -4.21
C ILE A 61 -14.70 1.11 -3.64
N LYS A 62 -15.02 1.34 -2.36
CA LYS A 62 -16.19 0.79 -1.64
C LYS A 62 -16.29 -0.73 -1.67
N GLU A 63 -15.17 -1.40 -1.93
CA GLU A 63 -15.00 -2.84 -1.90
C GLU A 63 -13.71 -3.18 -1.16
N LYS A 64 -13.40 -4.48 -1.06
CA LYS A 64 -12.10 -4.92 -0.54
C LYS A 64 -10.98 -4.43 -1.44
N LEU A 65 -9.84 -4.10 -0.82
CA LEU A 65 -8.63 -3.68 -1.53
C LEU A 65 -7.82 -4.90 -1.98
N THR A 66 -8.42 -5.74 -2.82
CA THR A 66 -7.74 -6.87 -3.47
C THR A 66 -7.03 -6.40 -4.74
N PHE A 67 -6.18 -7.25 -5.31
CA PHE A 67 -5.50 -6.94 -6.57
C PHE A 67 -6.51 -6.60 -7.68
N ASP A 68 -7.52 -7.44 -7.88
CA ASP A 68 -8.48 -7.27 -8.97
C ASP A 68 -9.31 -5.99 -8.83
N ASN A 69 -9.63 -5.60 -7.59
CA ASN A 69 -10.40 -4.39 -7.33
C ASN A 69 -9.55 -3.13 -7.51
N LEU A 70 -8.28 -3.16 -7.10
CA LEU A 70 -7.33 -2.08 -7.37
C LEU A 70 -7.03 -1.94 -8.87
N GLU A 71 -6.85 -3.06 -9.58
CA GLU A 71 -6.64 -3.08 -11.03
C GLU A 71 -7.88 -2.55 -11.77
N GLY A 72 -9.08 -2.92 -11.31
CA GLY A 72 -10.34 -2.39 -11.83
C GLY A 72 -10.49 -0.89 -11.60
N TYR A 73 -10.12 -0.40 -10.40
CA TYR A 73 -10.10 1.02 -10.08
C TYR A 73 -9.12 1.78 -10.97
N LEU A 74 -7.88 1.28 -11.14
CA LEU A 74 -6.85 1.87 -12.00
C LEU A 74 -7.34 2.06 -13.44
N LYS A 75 -8.06 1.08 -14.00
CA LYS A 75 -8.62 1.15 -15.36
C LYS A 75 -9.67 2.25 -15.54
N ASN A 76 -10.31 2.70 -14.46
CA ASN A 76 -11.33 3.75 -14.49
C ASN A 76 -10.76 5.15 -14.28
N LEU A 77 -9.49 5.28 -13.86
CA LEU A 77 -8.81 6.55 -13.69
C LEU A 77 -8.48 7.20 -15.04
N LYS A 78 -8.42 8.53 -15.06
CA LYS A 78 -8.12 9.30 -16.28
C LYS A 78 -6.74 9.94 -16.17
N PRO A 79 -5.81 9.70 -17.10
CA PRO A 79 -4.44 10.21 -17.02
C PRO A 79 -4.33 11.74 -16.87
N ASN A 80 -5.30 12.50 -17.40
CA ASN A 80 -5.27 13.96 -17.34
C ASN A 80 -5.72 14.56 -16.00
N THR A 81 -6.43 13.79 -15.18
CA THR A 81 -6.95 14.26 -13.87
C THR A 81 -6.42 13.44 -12.70
N ASP A 82 -5.99 12.21 -12.95
CA ASP A 82 -5.71 11.20 -11.93
C ASP A 82 -4.29 10.61 -12.06
N ALA A 83 -3.38 11.24 -12.81
CA ALA A 83 -2.02 10.72 -13.07
C ALA A 83 -1.33 10.20 -11.79
N TRP A 84 -1.36 11.02 -10.74
CA TRP A 84 -0.77 10.71 -9.44
C TRP A 84 -1.46 9.55 -8.71
N LYS A 85 -2.79 9.43 -8.82
CA LYS A 85 -3.52 8.25 -8.33
C LYS A 85 -3.13 7.00 -9.11
N MET A 86 -2.94 7.13 -10.43
CA MET A 86 -2.53 5.99 -11.26
C MET A 86 -1.14 5.49 -10.85
N GLU A 87 -0.19 6.39 -10.60
CA GLU A 87 1.16 6.05 -10.10
C GLU A 87 1.07 5.36 -8.74
N ALA A 88 0.33 5.94 -7.79
CA ALA A 88 0.16 5.36 -6.47
C ALA A 88 -0.49 3.97 -6.50
N VAL A 89 -1.59 3.79 -7.25
CA VAL A 89 -2.26 2.48 -7.37
C VAL A 89 -1.37 1.47 -8.07
N THR A 90 -0.59 1.89 -9.07
CA THR A 90 0.37 1.00 -9.73
C THR A 90 1.42 0.50 -8.74
N ALA A 91 2.00 1.37 -7.92
CA ALA A 91 2.93 0.96 -6.87
C ALA A 91 2.28 -0.02 -5.87
N LEU A 92 1.02 0.22 -5.47
CA LEU A 92 0.30 -0.72 -4.59
C LEU A 92 0.07 -2.09 -5.25
N LEU A 93 -0.21 -2.14 -6.56
CA LEU A 93 -0.36 -3.41 -7.28
C LEU A 93 0.95 -4.21 -7.29
N GLU A 94 2.11 -3.54 -7.41
CA GLU A 94 3.42 -4.18 -7.30
C GLU A 94 3.66 -4.78 -5.90
N MET A 95 3.04 -4.23 -4.84
CA MET A 95 3.12 -4.83 -3.50
C MET A 95 2.46 -6.21 -3.41
N PHE A 96 1.53 -6.58 -4.30
CA PHE A 96 0.97 -7.93 -4.29
C PHE A 96 1.98 -8.99 -4.75
N ASP A 97 3.05 -8.57 -5.44
CA ASP A 97 4.15 -9.46 -5.84
C ASP A 97 5.04 -9.85 -4.64
N PHE A 98 4.97 -9.11 -3.53
CA PHE A 98 5.61 -9.43 -2.25
C PHE A 98 5.24 -10.82 -1.68
N ASP A 99 4.07 -11.35 -2.06
CA ASP A 99 3.51 -12.61 -1.57
C ASP A 99 3.32 -13.66 -2.69
N ARG A 100 3.94 -13.47 -3.86
CA ARG A 100 3.77 -14.30 -5.08
C ARG A 100 4.08 -15.79 -4.97
N ILE A 101 4.38 -16.31 -3.78
CA ILE A 101 4.48 -17.76 -3.58
C ILE A 101 3.15 -18.47 -3.92
N ASN A 102 2.00 -17.80 -4.02
CA ASN A 102 0.72 -18.44 -4.33
C ASN A 102 -0.20 -17.77 -5.37
N ASN A 103 0.20 -16.66 -6.03
CA ASN A 103 -0.65 -15.92 -6.97
C ASN A 103 -2.08 -15.63 -6.44
N ASP A 104 -2.24 -15.51 -5.13
CA ASP A 104 -3.54 -15.29 -4.51
C ASP A 104 -3.95 -13.83 -4.66
N ARG A 105 -4.75 -13.56 -5.68
CA ARG A 105 -5.29 -12.22 -5.98
C ARG A 105 -6.42 -11.81 -5.03
N SER A 106 -6.85 -12.70 -4.13
CA SER A 106 -7.92 -12.45 -3.16
C SER A 106 -7.44 -11.90 -1.82
N ILE A 107 -6.12 -11.84 -1.60
CA ILE A 107 -5.55 -11.20 -0.40
C ILE A 107 -5.91 -9.71 -0.37
N ASP A 108 -6.23 -9.19 0.82
CA ASP A 108 -6.49 -7.77 1.01
C ASP A 108 -5.17 -7.01 1.20
N LEU A 109 -5.02 -5.82 0.61
CA LEU A 109 -3.84 -4.95 0.75
C LEU A 109 -3.44 -4.73 2.22
N GLU A 110 -4.44 -4.59 3.10
CA GLU A 110 -4.24 -4.43 4.54
C GLU A 110 -3.43 -5.58 5.16
N ILE A 111 -3.60 -6.81 4.67
CA ILE A 111 -2.85 -7.98 5.15
C ILE A 111 -1.38 -7.89 4.70
N ILE A 112 -1.13 -7.42 3.48
CA ILE A 112 0.23 -7.20 2.97
C ILE A 112 0.93 -6.12 3.80
N VAL A 113 0.26 -4.99 4.05
CA VAL A 113 0.80 -3.88 4.85
C VAL A 113 1.01 -4.28 6.32
N ASP A 114 0.11 -5.10 6.89
CA ASP A 114 0.31 -5.65 8.23
C ASP A 114 1.52 -6.59 8.28
N LYS A 115 1.68 -7.51 7.32
CA LYS A 115 2.88 -8.38 7.23
C LYS A 115 4.17 -7.57 7.14
N LEU A 116 4.17 -6.51 6.33
CA LEU A 116 5.29 -5.57 6.21
C LEU A 116 5.58 -4.88 7.55
N THR A 117 4.53 -4.39 8.21
CA THR A 117 4.61 -3.73 9.52
C THR A 117 5.21 -4.66 10.57
N GLN A 118 4.74 -5.90 10.64
CA GLN A 118 5.26 -6.90 11.58
C GLN A 118 6.74 -7.20 11.31
N HIS A 119 7.15 -7.30 10.04
CA HIS A 119 8.56 -7.54 9.69
C HIS A 119 9.50 -6.48 10.25
N TYR A 120 9.15 -5.20 10.08
CA TYR A 120 10.02 -4.09 10.48
C TYR A 120 9.94 -3.74 11.96
N ARG A 121 8.85 -4.08 12.65
CA ARG A 121 8.72 -3.89 14.11
C ARG A 121 9.22 -5.07 14.95
N GLN A 122 9.49 -6.23 14.34
CA GLN A 122 10.03 -7.41 15.03
C GLN A 122 11.57 -7.54 14.94
N LYS A 123 12.24 -6.67 14.18
CA LYS A 123 13.70 -6.52 14.16
C LYS A 123 14.16 -5.58 15.27
#